data_AF-C0CJ41-F1
#
_entry.id   AF-C0CJ41-F1
#
_cell.length_a   1.000
_cell.length_b   1.000
_cell.length_c   1.000
_cell.angle_alpha   90.00
_cell.angle_beta   90.00
_cell.angle_gamma   90.00
#
_symmetry.space_group_name_H-M   'P 1'
#
loop_
_entity.id
_entity.type
_entity.pdbx_description
1 polymer ?
#
loop_
_entity_poly.entity_id
_entity_poly.type
_entity_poly.pdbx_seq_one_letter_code
_entity_poly.pdbx_strand_id
1 'polypeptide(L)'
;MCDACGKRFTTYEKVETIPLIVIKKDQNREQYERSKIEAGILRACYKRPVPVEKINSAIDAIEGKIFNTEEREISSTRIGEIVMEELKNLDAVAYVRFASVYREFKDVNTFMEELSKLLEGKQE
;
A
#
# COMPACT_ATOMS: atom_id res chain seq x y z
N MET A 1 -14.71 -41.46 -4.14
CA MET A 1 -15.01 -41.87 -5.53
C MET A 1 -16.53 -42.01 -5.57
N CYS A 2 -17.22 -41.34 -6.49
CA CYS A 2 -18.68 -41.44 -6.53
C CYS A 2 -19.10 -42.63 -7.42
N ASP A 3 -19.87 -43.58 -6.88
CA ASP A 3 -20.29 -44.79 -7.59
C ASP A 3 -21.27 -44.55 -8.75
N ALA A 4 -21.81 -43.33 -8.89
CA ALA A 4 -22.68 -42.95 -10.01
C ALA A 4 -21.93 -42.33 -11.21
N CYS A 5 -20.71 -41.80 -11.02
CA CYS A 5 -20.02 -41.06 -12.09
C CYS A 5 -18.50 -41.29 -12.16
N GLY A 6 -17.92 -42.13 -11.30
CA GLY A 6 -16.51 -42.54 -11.36
C GLY A 6 -15.48 -41.43 -11.09
N LYS A 7 -15.91 -40.19 -10.88
CA LYS A 7 -15.01 -39.04 -10.68
C LYS A 7 -14.40 -39.10 -9.27
N ARG A 8 -13.07 -39.06 -9.24
CA ARG A 8 -12.28 -38.74 -8.04
C ARG A 8 -12.22 -37.22 -7.94
N PHE A 9 -12.87 -36.64 -6.93
CA PHE A 9 -12.63 -35.26 -6.55
C PHE A 9 -11.27 -35.22 -5.87
N THR A 10 -10.22 -34.86 -6.62
CA THR A 10 -8.92 -34.54 -6.03
C THR A 10 -9.05 -33.22 -5.28
N THR A 11 -8.43 -33.20 -4.12
CA THR A 11 -8.46 -32.21 -3.05
C THR A 11 -8.49 -30.77 -3.55
N TYR A 12 -9.27 -29.92 -2.88
CA TYR A 12 -9.21 -28.47 -3.03
C TYR A 12 -7.74 -28.02 -2.96
N GLU A 13 -7.22 -27.58 -4.10
CA GLU A 13 -5.94 -26.89 -4.19
C GLU A 13 -6.12 -25.57 -3.44
N LYS A 14 -5.93 -25.61 -2.12
CA LYS A 14 -5.65 -24.39 -1.36
C LYS A 14 -4.36 -23.89 -1.96
N VAL A 15 -4.45 -22.85 -2.78
CA VAL A 15 -3.30 -22.01 -3.12
C VAL A 15 -2.71 -21.61 -1.77
N GLU A 16 -1.61 -22.25 -1.35
CA GLU A 16 -0.82 -21.82 -0.22
C GLU A 16 -0.20 -20.49 -0.63
N THR A 17 -0.95 -19.41 -0.53
CA THR A 17 -0.41 -18.06 -0.65
C THR A 17 0.58 -17.92 0.49
N ILE A 18 1.87 -18.00 0.15
CA ILE A 18 2.95 -17.76 1.09
C ILE A 18 2.68 -16.36 1.67
N PRO A 19 2.49 -16.24 2.99
CA PRO A 19 2.14 -14.97 3.59
C PRO A 19 3.29 -13.99 3.40
N LEU A 20 2.99 -12.83 2.80
CA LEU A 20 3.98 -11.77 2.64
C LEU A 20 4.34 -11.21 4.02
N ILE A 21 5.64 -11.14 4.30
CA ILE A 21 6.16 -10.60 5.56
C ILE A 21 6.59 -9.14 5.35
N VAL A 22 6.22 -8.28 6.29
CA VAL A 22 6.62 -6.88 6.30
C VAL A 22 7.72 -6.68 7.35
N ILE A 23 8.86 -6.15 6.91
CA ILE A 23 9.98 -5.76 7.78
C ILE A 23 9.79 -4.29 8.21
N LYS A 24 9.55 -4.07 9.49
CA LYS A 24 9.34 -2.75 10.09
C LYS A 24 10.66 -2.00 10.28
N LYS A 25 10.60 -0.67 10.49
CA LYS A 25 11.80 0.18 10.70
C LYS A 25 12.66 -0.28 11.88
N ASP A 26 12.04 -0.89 12.89
CA ASP A 26 12.67 -1.47 14.09
C ASP A 26 13.17 -2.91 13.88
N GLN A 27 13.20 -3.40 12.64
CA GLN A 27 13.53 -4.77 12.24
C GLN A 27 12.55 -5.85 12.73
N ASN A 28 11.41 -5.44 13.30
CA ASN A 28 10.35 -6.37 13.62
C ASN A 28 9.69 -6.91 12.34
N ARG A 29 9.23 -8.15 12.37
CA ARG A 29 8.59 -8.83 11.24
C ARG A 29 7.13 -9.07 11.58
N GLU A 30 6.24 -8.54 10.76
CA GLU A 30 4.80 -8.77 10.89
C GLU A 30 4.24 -9.31 9.57
N GLN A 31 3.15 -10.06 9.64
CA GLN A 31 2.44 -10.46 8.43
C GLN A 31 1.81 -9.22 7.78
N TYR A 32 1.82 -9.17 6.45
CA TYR A 32 1.09 -8.15 5.70
C TYR A 32 -0.41 -8.22 6.01
N GLU A 33 -0.97 -7.07 6.35
CA GLU A 33 -2.40 -6.90 6.62
C GLU A 33 -2.94 -5.75 5.78
N ARG A 34 -3.82 -6.05 4.83
CA ARG A 34 -4.47 -5.06 3.96
C ARG A 34 -5.17 -3.95 4.75
N SER A 35 -5.81 -4.30 5.86
CA SER A 35 -6.51 -3.37 6.76
C SER A 35 -5.62 -2.22 7.27
N LYS A 36 -4.31 -2.43 7.44
CA LYS A 36 -3.36 -1.38 7.83
C LYS A 36 -3.16 -0.35 6.72
N ILE A 37 -3.12 -0.79 5.47
CA ILE A 37 -3.01 0.09 4.29
C ILE A 37 -4.29 0.89 4.13
N GLU A 38 -5.45 0.22 4.20
CA GLU A 38 -6.76 0.87 4.11
C GLU A 38 -6.92 1.97 5.17
N ALA A 39 -6.60 1.66 6.44
CA ALA A 39 -6.65 2.64 7.52
C ALA A 39 -5.71 3.82 7.29
N GLY A 40 -4.51 3.59 6.75
CA GLY A 40 -3.55 4.64 6.40
C GLY A 40 -4.07 5.59 5.31
N ILE A 41 -4.62 5.03 4.23
CA ILE A 41 -5.15 5.80 3.09
C ILE A 41 -6.41 6.56 3.49
N LEU A 42 -7.34 5.92 4.21
CA LEU A 42 -8.56 6.59 4.69
C LEU A 42 -8.25 7.77 5.60
N ARG A 43 -7.25 7.66 6.47
CA ARG A 43 -6.78 8.78 7.31
C ARG A 43 -6.19 9.90 6.46
N ALA A 44 -5.38 9.58 5.45
CA ALA A 44 -4.81 10.57 4.55
C ALA A 44 -5.89 11.33 3.76
N CYS A 45 -6.88 10.59 3.22
CA CYS A 45 -7.98 11.12 2.44
C CYS A 45 -9.12 11.76 3.26
N TYR A 46 -9.01 11.83 4.59
CA TYR A 46 -10.08 12.34 5.44
C TYR A 46 -10.55 13.76 5.06
N LYS A 47 -11.87 13.96 4.88
CA LYS A 47 -12.49 15.22 4.41
C LYS A 47 -11.98 15.71 3.04
N ARG A 48 -11.45 14.84 2.19
CA ARG A 48 -11.13 15.16 0.80
C ARG A 48 -12.29 14.74 -0.12
N PRO A 49 -12.53 15.46 -1.23
CA PRO A 49 -13.55 15.09 -2.22
C PRO A 49 -13.03 13.95 -3.11
N VAL A 50 -12.62 12.84 -2.52
CA VAL A 50 -12.14 11.65 -3.24
C VAL A 50 -13.24 10.58 -3.19
N PRO A 51 -13.72 10.09 -4.34
CA PRO A 51 -14.71 9.01 -4.38
C PRO A 51 -14.16 7.73 -3.73
N VAL A 52 -15.02 7.04 -2.98
CA VAL A 52 -14.67 5.77 -2.32
C VAL A 52 -14.17 4.72 -3.32
N GLU A 53 -14.76 4.68 -4.51
CA GLU A 53 -14.33 3.80 -5.60
C GLU A 53 -12.86 4.03 -5.97
N LYS A 54 -12.41 5.29 -6.08
CA LYS A 54 -11.02 5.62 -6.37
C LYS A 54 -10.08 5.24 -5.23
N ILE A 55 -10.54 5.35 -3.97
CA ILE A 55 -9.77 4.90 -2.81
C ILE A 55 -9.57 3.39 -2.87
N ASN A 56 -10.64 2.63 -3.14
CA ASN A 56 -10.56 1.17 -3.28
C ASN A 56 -9.64 0.76 -4.43
N SER A 57 -9.78 1.38 -5.60
CA SER A 57 -8.88 1.12 -6.74
C SER A 57 -7.41 1.43 -6.41
N ALA A 58 -7.15 2.49 -5.66
CA ALA A 58 -5.79 2.81 -5.20
C ALA A 58 -5.26 1.75 -4.22
N ILE A 59 -6.08 1.27 -3.28
CA ILE A 59 -5.71 0.17 -2.38
C ILE A 59 -5.37 -1.09 -3.17
N ASP A 60 -6.22 -1.48 -4.13
CA ASP A 60 -6.00 -2.67 -4.95
C ASP A 60 -4.73 -2.53 -5.82
N ALA A 61 -4.46 -1.34 -6.35
CA ALA A 61 -3.23 -1.06 -7.10
C ALA A 61 -1.98 -1.16 -6.21
N ILE A 62 -2.04 -0.63 -4.98
CA ILE A 62 -0.95 -0.74 -3.99
C ILE A 62 -0.71 -2.20 -3.64
N GLU A 63 -1.77 -2.96 -3.37
CA GLU A 63 -1.69 -4.39 -3.07
C GLU A 63 -1.07 -5.15 -4.24
N GLY A 64 -1.54 -4.90 -5.47
CA GLY A 64 -0.95 -5.48 -6.68
C GLY A 64 0.55 -5.19 -6.81
N LYS A 65 0.98 -3.94 -6.59
CA LYS A 65 2.41 -3.56 -6.63
C LYS A 65 3.23 -4.27 -5.54
N ILE A 66 2.67 -4.40 -4.34
CA ILE A 66 3.32 -5.09 -3.22
C ILE A 66 3.52 -6.57 -3.53
N PHE A 67 2.49 -7.26 -4.04
CA PHE A 67 2.59 -8.69 -4.38
C PHE A 67 3.38 -8.96 -5.67
N ASN A 68 3.47 -7.99 -6.58
CA ASN A 68 4.26 -8.11 -7.82
C ASN A 68 5.77 -7.93 -7.60
N THR A 69 6.22 -7.66 -6.37
CA THR A 69 7.66 -7.56 -6.05
C THR A 69 8.36 -8.92 -6.10
N GLU A 70 7.63 -10.04 -6.25
CA GLU A 70 8.12 -11.45 -6.25
C GLU A 70 8.91 -11.86 -4.97
N GLU A 71 9.00 -10.96 -3.99
CA GLU A 71 9.68 -11.15 -2.72
C GLU A 71 8.72 -11.68 -1.65
N ARG A 72 9.23 -12.56 -0.77
CA ARG A 72 8.48 -13.06 0.40
C ARG A 72 8.50 -12.08 1.58
N GLU A 73 9.45 -11.16 1.56
CA GLU A 73 9.63 -10.13 2.59
C GLU A 73 9.72 -8.77 1.90
N ILE A 74 8.96 -7.79 2.38
CA ILE A 74 9.01 -6.41 1.88
C ILE A 74 9.25 -5.45 3.03
N SER A 75 10.07 -4.43 2.82
CA SER A 75 10.25 -3.41 3.85
C SER A 75 9.01 -2.51 3.97
N SER A 76 8.65 -2.13 5.19
CA SER A 76 7.65 -1.10 5.46
C SER A 76 8.00 0.24 4.81
N THR A 77 9.30 0.47 4.56
CA THR A 77 9.77 1.62 3.81
C THR A 77 9.29 1.58 2.37
N ARG A 78 9.50 0.45 1.70
CA ARG A 78 9.06 0.22 0.32
C ARG A 78 7.54 0.31 0.18
N ILE A 79 6.79 -0.25 1.12
CA ILE A 79 5.33 -0.11 1.16
C ILE A 79 4.93 1.38 1.25
N GLY A 80 5.59 2.15 2.12
CA GLY A 80 5.34 3.58 2.26
C GLY A 80 5.57 4.36 0.97
N GLU A 81 6.63 4.04 0.22
CA GLU A 81 6.91 4.61 -1.11
C GLU A 81 5.80 4.30 -2.12
N ILE A 82 5.37 3.05 -2.20
CA ILE A 82 4.28 2.61 -3.11
C ILE A 82 2.98 3.37 -2.78
N VAL A 83 2.64 3.49 -1.50
CA VAL A 83 1.46 4.24 -1.06
C VAL A 83 1.58 5.72 -1.41
N MET A 84 2.76 6.32 -1.21
CA MET A 84 3.02 7.71 -1.57
C MET A 84 2.86 7.96 -3.08
N GLU A 85 3.37 7.08 -3.93
CA GLU A 85 3.20 7.22 -5.38
C GLU A 85 1.72 7.21 -5.78
N GLU A 86 0.93 6.29 -5.24
CA GLU A 86 -0.50 6.19 -5.55
C GLU A 86 -1.29 7.37 -5.00
N LEU A 87 -0.98 7.83 -3.78
CA LEU A 87 -1.60 9.02 -3.21
C LEU A 87 -1.25 10.29 -3.98
N LYS A 88 -0.05 10.40 -4.56
CA LYS A 88 0.36 11.55 -5.38
C LYS A 88 -0.54 11.70 -6.61
N ASN A 89 -0.95 10.58 -7.21
CA ASN A 89 -1.87 10.54 -8.34
C ASN A 89 -3.34 10.77 -7.92
N LEU A 90 -3.69 10.36 -6.69
CA LEU A 90 -5.06 10.45 -6.18
C LEU A 90 -5.42 11.85 -5.68
N ASP A 91 -4.63 12.42 -4.77
CA ASP A 91 -4.85 13.74 -4.19
C ASP A 91 -3.58 14.29 -3.53
N ALA A 92 -3.16 15.49 -3.94
CA ALA A 92 -1.95 16.12 -3.41
C ALA A 92 -2.02 16.34 -1.89
N VAL A 93 -3.18 16.69 -1.31
CA VAL A 93 -3.28 16.93 0.14
C VAL A 93 -3.21 15.61 0.92
N ALA A 94 -3.82 14.54 0.40
CA ALA A 94 -3.72 13.20 0.98
C ALA A 94 -2.27 12.70 0.97
N TYR A 95 -1.56 12.86 -0.16
CA TYR A 95 -0.13 12.57 -0.27
C TYR A 95 0.65 13.27 0.85
N VAL A 96 0.44 14.57 1.01
CA VAL A 96 1.18 15.40 1.97
C VAL A 96 0.93 14.98 3.42
N ARG A 97 -0.31 14.62 3.77
CA ARG A 97 -0.66 14.09 5.10
C ARG A 97 -0.06 12.72 5.37
N PHE A 98 0.00 11.87 4.35
CA PHE A 98 0.63 10.56 4.51
C PHE A 98 2.14 10.70 4.67
N ALA A 99 2.77 11.52 3.82
CA ALA A 99 4.19 11.84 3.87
C ALA A 99 4.58 12.42 5.24
N SER A 100 3.72 13.25 5.84
CA SER A 100 4.01 13.87 7.14
C SER A 100 4.18 12.87 8.28
N VAL A 101 3.40 11.80 8.27
CA VAL A 101 3.51 10.70 9.25
C VAL A 101 4.68 9.80 8.92
N TYR A 102 4.85 9.45 7.64
CA TYR A 102 5.82 8.45 7.22
C TYR A 102 7.28 8.91 7.33
N ARG A 103 7.56 10.16 6.91
CA ARG A 103 8.91 10.76 6.94
C ARG A 103 9.27 11.39 8.29
N GLU A 104 8.35 11.37 9.26
CA GLU A 104 8.58 11.94 10.60
C GLU A 104 9.27 13.31 10.53
N PHE A 105 8.74 14.22 9.70
CA PHE A 105 9.38 15.52 9.52
C PHE A 105 9.46 16.22 10.86
N LYS A 106 10.68 16.34 11.38
CA LYS A 106 10.96 17.04 12.64
C LYS A 106 10.87 18.55 12.46
N ASP A 107 10.98 19.04 11.23
CA ASP A 107 11.06 20.46 10.90
C ASP A 107 10.12 20.83 9.75
N VAL A 108 9.41 21.95 9.91
CA VAL A 108 8.46 22.50 8.92
C VAL A 108 9.18 22.93 7.65
N ASN A 109 10.44 23.37 7.72
CA ASN A 109 11.22 23.78 6.56
C ASN A 109 11.56 22.58 5.66
N THR A 110 11.96 21.45 6.24
CA THR A 110 12.23 20.21 5.48
C THR A 110 10.97 19.70 4.76
N PHE A 111 9.81 19.88 5.38
CA PHE A 111 8.53 19.58 4.76
C PHE A 111 8.25 20.51 3.57
N MET A 112 8.46 21.83 3.73
CA MET A 112 8.29 22.80 2.65
C MET A 112 9.27 22.57 1.49
N GLU A 113 10.52 22.21 1.75
CA GLU A 113 11.50 21.87 0.71
C GLU A 113 11.08 20.65 -0.10
N GLU A 114 10.61 19.59 0.55
CA GLU A 114 10.10 18.40 -0.14
C GLU A 114 8.80 18.69 -0.92
N LEU A 115 7.92 19.56 -0.39
CA LEU A 115 6.77 20.07 -1.12
C LEU A 115 7.17 20.86 -2.36
N SER A 116 8.17 21.74 -2.25
CA SER A 116 8.69 22.51 -3.39
C SER A 116 9.22 21.59 -4.48
N LYS A 117 10.03 20.58 -4.12
CA LYS A 117 10.52 19.57 -5.09
C LYS A 117 9.38 18.82 -5.78
N LEU A 118 8.29 18.52 -5.06
CA LEU A 118 7.11 17.86 -5.63
C LEU A 118 6.32 18.75 -6.59
N LEU A 119 6.30 20.06 -6.34
CA LEU A 119 5.64 21.06 -7.18
C LEU A 119 6.49 21.44 -8.41
N GLU A 120 7.81 21.44 -8.26
CA GLU A 120 8.79 21.79 -9.31
C GLU A 120 9.02 20.65 -10.31
N GLY A 121 8.90 19.38 -9.89
CA GLY A 121 8.99 18.21 -10.77
C GLY A 121 7.82 18.02 -11.75
N LYS A 122 7.08 19.08 -12.09
CA LYS A 122 6.03 19.13 -13.12
C LYS A 122 6.46 19.89 -14.40
N GLN A 123 7.72 20.30 -14.50
CA GLN A 123 8.30 20.86 -15.72
C GLN A 123 9.32 19.88 -16.30
N GLU A 124 8.85 18.88 -17.04
CA GLU A 124 9.55 18.21 -18.15
C GLU A 124 8.60 17.23 -18.86
#